data_AF-A0A1S3QY55-F1
#
_entry.id   AF-A0A1S3QY55-F1
#
_cell.length_a   1.000
_cell.length_b   1.000
_cell.length_c   1.000
_cell.angle_alpha   90.00
_cell.angle_beta   90.00
_cell.angle_gamma   90.00
#
_symmetry.space_group_name_H-M   'P 1'
#
loop_
_entity.id
_entity.type
_entity.pdbx_description
1 polymer ?
#
loop_
_entity_poly.entity_id
_entity_poly.type
_entity_poly.pdbx_seq_one_letter_code
_entity_poly.pdbx_strand_id
1 'polypeptide(L)'
;MKTIVWVLCVEFLVSLGTAVLTIVAMPFFGIVTNVMMLNSISILSSIFQVAAQCIARETKQFIVPPIISLVLILSGYVLFILSYLLLKEDRGMNVWIGLAIVGTIFVSLNWWENYSTLFKSSFLDSICEDIARSRNVVSILSSLVRILVTAAVVGAYVPLSGRVWSSVTSVPGDVGLVILILVTIQIVSSALCHWFVVVACKMHAMRRSFLLPMYLASLGVLAAFVAPVIIFFQNSSDPRGANYTITEYCQDITYGRGLSSDTVWFERLVRDITHTLCPQDMTNLTEMGLLGGSALCWWLGWILCTMYIWFLQLQRIERTQNLFVRRMYEGAFLEQSILLNTRFEIQRKKECHRQTDPVTVYLCATMWHENYDEMMKMIISMFRLDKYRPRNNSNDDVSFESHIYFDDAFKDVKGSKERHVNKYAEDLVDVIRVVY
;
A
#
# COMPACT_ATOMS: atom_id res chain seq x y z
N MET A 1 10.39 -27.69 -6.60
CA MET A 1 10.53 -27.30 -8.03
C MET A 1 9.22 -26.80 -8.61
N LYS A 2 8.12 -27.58 -8.63
CA LYS A 2 6.81 -27.15 -9.18
C LYS A 2 6.31 -25.83 -8.58
N THR A 3 6.48 -25.65 -7.28
CA THR A 3 6.08 -24.45 -6.52
C THR A 3 6.89 -23.21 -6.93
N ILE A 4 8.21 -23.34 -6.99
CA ILE A 4 9.11 -22.29 -7.50
C ILE A 4 8.74 -21.91 -8.94
N VAL A 5 8.57 -22.89 -9.84
CA VAL A 5 8.22 -22.62 -11.25
C VAL A 5 6.91 -21.85 -11.35
N TRP A 6 5.87 -22.26 -10.62
CA TRP A 6 4.59 -21.55 -10.60
C TRP A 6 4.75 -20.08 -10.16
N VAL A 7 5.45 -19.85 -9.05
CA VAL A 7 5.65 -18.49 -8.54
C VAL A 7 6.44 -17.64 -9.53
N LEU A 8 7.48 -18.18 -10.15
CA LEU A 8 8.25 -17.46 -11.17
C LEU A 8 7.46 -17.18 -12.44
N CYS A 9 6.59 -18.09 -12.88
CA CYS A 9 5.70 -17.83 -14.00
C CYS A 9 4.75 -16.68 -13.71
N VAL A 10 4.13 -16.66 -12.52
CA VAL A 10 3.27 -15.54 -12.13
C VAL A 10 4.08 -14.26 -12.00
N GLU A 11 5.27 -14.33 -11.42
CA GLU A 11 6.16 -13.17 -11.29
C GLU A 11 6.61 -12.60 -12.64
N PHE A 12 6.88 -13.48 -13.61
CA PHE A 12 7.20 -13.09 -14.97
C PHE A 12 6.03 -12.33 -15.61
N LEU A 13 4.79 -12.83 -15.48
CA LEU A 13 3.61 -12.15 -16.01
C LEU A 13 3.38 -10.79 -15.33
N VAL A 14 3.45 -10.74 -14.00
CA VAL A 14 3.28 -9.50 -13.22
C VAL A 14 4.34 -8.48 -13.59
N SER A 15 5.62 -8.87 -13.63
CA SER A 15 6.72 -7.97 -13.99
C SER A 15 6.66 -7.49 -15.44
N LEU A 16 6.24 -8.35 -16.38
CA LEU A 16 5.98 -7.97 -17.76
C LEU A 16 4.83 -6.96 -17.84
N GLY A 17 3.73 -7.23 -17.14
CA GLY A 17 2.59 -6.32 -17.05
C GLY A 17 2.98 -4.96 -16.49
N THR A 18 3.72 -4.93 -15.37
CA THR A 18 4.21 -3.70 -14.74
C THR A 18 5.13 -2.91 -15.67
N ALA A 19 6.11 -3.56 -16.31
CA ALA A 19 7.06 -2.90 -17.19
C ALA A 19 6.38 -2.36 -18.47
N VAL A 20 5.51 -3.16 -19.10
CA VAL A 20 4.76 -2.72 -20.29
C VAL A 20 3.80 -1.58 -19.94
N LEU A 21 3.08 -1.68 -18.83
CA LEU A 21 2.16 -0.64 -18.41
C LEU A 21 2.90 0.69 -18.16
N THR A 22 3.96 0.67 -17.37
CA THR A 22 4.65 1.90 -16.91
C THR A 22 5.59 2.51 -17.94
N ILE A 23 6.36 1.70 -18.66
CA ILE A 23 7.41 2.18 -19.57
C ILE A 23 6.87 2.39 -20.98
N VAL A 24 5.94 1.52 -21.41
CA VAL A 24 5.50 1.43 -22.80
C VAL A 24 4.15 2.12 -22.98
N ALA A 25 3.15 1.85 -22.14
CA ALA A 25 1.79 2.37 -22.34
C ALA A 25 1.54 3.75 -21.71
N MET A 26 1.88 3.94 -20.43
CA MET A 26 1.59 5.18 -19.68
C MET A 26 2.10 6.49 -20.32
N PRO A 27 3.28 6.56 -20.96
CA PRO A 27 3.76 7.80 -21.58
C PRO A 27 2.83 8.40 -22.64
N PHE A 28 1.91 7.62 -23.20
CA PHE A 28 0.98 8.05 -24.24
C PHE A 28 -0.37 8.56 -23.70
N PHE A 29 -0.63 8.42 -22.39
CA PHE A 29 -1.87 8.87 -21.76
C PHE A 29 -1.64 10.11 -20.89
N GLY A 30 -2.71 10.87 -20.67
CA GLY A 30 -2.68 12.03 -19.78
C GLY A 30 -2.50 11.64 -18.31
N ILE A 31 -2.07 12.60 -17.49
CA ILE A 31 -1.78 12.38 -16.05
C ILE A 31 -3.01 11.86 -15.31
N VAL A 32 -4.20 12.42 -15.58
CA VAL A 32 -5.47 11.99 -14.96
C VAL A 32 -5.75 10.51 -15.26
N THR A 33 -5.61 10.12 -16.52
CA THR A 33 -5.79 8.75 -16.96
C THR A 33 -4.77 7.83 -16.31
N ASN A 34 -3.48 8.20 -16.29
CA ASN A 34 -2.42 7.39 -15.71
C ASN A 34 -2.61 7.15 -14.20
N VAL A 35 -2.87 8.20 -13.43
CA VAL A 35 -3.08 8.10 -11.97
C VAL A 35 -4.29 7.22 -11.66
N MET A 36 -5.39 7.39 -12.41
CA MET A 36 -6.63 6.68 -12.12
C MET A 36 -6.67 5.27 -12.68
N MET A 37 -5.97 5.00 -13.79
CA MET A 37 -5.84 3.67 -14.36
C MET A 37 -5.15 2.69 -13.40
N LEU A 38 -4.24 3.16 -12.53
CA LEU A 38 -3.64 2.32 -11.51
C LEU A 38 -4.67 1.71 -10.54
N ASN A 39 -5.78 2.39 -10.27
CA ASN A 39 -6.86 1.87 -9.42
C ASN A 39 -7.57 0.64 -10.06
N SER A 40 -7.55 0.54 -11.40
CA SER A 40 -8.17 -0.55 -12.16
C SER A 40 -7.44 -1.91 -12.02
N ILE A 41 -6.21 -1.90 -11.48
CA ILE A 41 -5.41 -3.11 -11.19
C ILE A 41 -6.13 -4.05 -10.19
N SER A 42 -7.13 -3.55 -9.46
CA SER A 42 -7.97 -4.34 -8.56
C SER A 42 -8.95 -5.30 -9.25
N ILE A 43 -9.03 -5.32 -10.60
CA ILE A 43 -10.00 -6.14 -11.36
C ILE A 43 -10.04 -7.61 -10.95
N LEU A 44 -8.90 -8.30 -10.90
CA LEU A 44 -8.85 -9.72 -10.57
C LEU A 44 -9.17 -9.99 -9.10
N SER A 45 -8.76 -9.07 -8.21
CA SER A 45 -9.15 -9.09 -6.81
C SER A 45 -10.68 -9.03 -6.66
N SER A 46 -11.36 -8.11 -7.37
CA SER A 46 -12.82 -8.04 -7.37
C SER A 46 -13.47 -9.31 -7.93
N ILE A 47 -12.93 -9.89 -9.01
CA ILE A 47 -13.42 -11.16 -9.58
C ILE A 47 -13.33 -12.29 -8.54
N PHE A 48 -12.18 -12.43 -7.88
CA PHE A 48 -11.98 -13.48 -6.88
C PHE A 48 -12.84 -13.28 -5.62
N GLN A 49 -13.07 -12.04 -5.19
CA GLN A 49 -14.01 -11.75 -4.10
C GLN A 49 -15.44 -12.16 -4.46
N VAL A 50 -15.90 -11.84 -5.68
CA VAL A 50 -17.22 -12.28 -6.17
C VAL A 50 -17.30 -13.81 -6.23
N ALA A 51 -16.26 -14.47 -6.74
CA ALA A 51 -16.18 -15.92 -6.78
C ALA A 51 -16.20 -16.54 -5.37
N ALA A 52 -15.47 -15.95 -4.41
CA ALA A 52 -15.45 -16.38 -3.01
C ALA A 52 -16.82 -16.39 -2.38
N GLN A 53 -17.57 -15.32 -2.62
CA GLN A 53 -18.91 -15.17 -2.07
C GLN A 53 -19.92 -16.09 -2.73
N CYS A 54 -19.79 -16.33 -4.04
CA CYS A 54 -20.61 -17.30 -4.76
C CYS A 54 -20.42 -18.73 -4.20
N ILE A 55 -19.16 -19.11 -3.93
CA ILE A 55 -18.82 -20.42 -3.34
C ILE A 55 -19.28 -20.52 -1.88
N ALA A 56 -19.19 -19.44 -1.11
CA ALA A 56 -19.50 -19.44 0.32
C ALA A 56 -21.01 -19.58 0.65
N ARG A 57 -21.93 -19.39 -0.32
CA ARG A 57 -23.41 -19.53 -0.17
C ARG A 57 -24.02 -18.73 1.00
N GLU A 58 -23.32 -17.76 1.58
CA GLU A 58 -23.71 -17.00 2.77
C GLU A 58 -24.10 -15.55 2.45
N THR A 59 -25.10 -15.06 3.19
CA THR A 59 -25.76 -13.72 3.25
C THR A 59 -25.54 -12.65 2.15
N LYS A 60 -26.67 -12.15 1.63
CA LYS A 60 -26.81 -11.11 0.58
C LYS A 60 -26.10 -9.76 0.85
N GLN A 61 -25.79 -9.41 2.09
CA GLN A 61 -25.36 -8.04 2.44
C GLN A 61 -23.89 -7.75 2.11
N PHE A 62 -23.01 -8.77 2.13
CA PHE A 62 -21.59 -8.61 1.81
C PHE A 62 -21.27 -8.89 0.33
N ILE A 63 -22.24 -9.37 -0.44
CA ILE A 63 -22.08 -9.71 -1.88
C ILE A 63 -22.10 -8.45 -2.77
N VAL A 64 -22.81 -7.42 -2.33
CA VAL A 64 -23.09 -6.23 -3.13
C VAL A 64 -21.81 -5.40 -3.43
N PRO A 65 -20.92 -5.11 -2.46
CA PRO A 65 -19.76 -4.25 -2.73
C PRO A 65 -18.77 -4.81 -3.78
N PRO A 66 -18.38 -6.10 -3.76
CA PRO A 66 -17.48 -6.64 -4.80
C PRO A 66 -18.12 -6.69 -6.19
N ILE A 67 -19.43 -6.92 -6.29
CA ILE A 67 -20.14 -6.88 -7.58
C ILE A 67 -20.17 -5.45 -8.12
N ILE A 68 -20.55 -4.47 -7.29
CA ILE A 68 -20.54 -3.06 -7.71
C ILE A 68 -19.12 -2.62 -8.09
N SER A 69 -18.11 -3.04 -7.32
CA SER A 69 -16.70 -2.81 -7.64
C SER A 69 -16.34 -3.32 -9.04
N LEU A 70 -16.69 -4.58 -9.34
CA LEU A 70 -16.42 -5.18 -10.64
C LEU A 70 -17.12 -4.42 -11.78
N VAL A 71 -18.40 -4.06 -11.59
CA VAL A 71 -19.16 -3.29 -12.58
C VAL A 71 -18.53 -1.93 -12.82
N LEU A 72 -18.11 -1.21 -11.77
CA LEU A 72 -17.47 0.09 -11.88
C LEU A 72 -16.08 0.00 -12.55
N ILE A 73 -15.30 -1.03 -12.25
CA ILE A 73 -14.00 -1.22 -12.90
C ILE A 73 -14.19 -1.48 -14.41
N LEU A 74 -15.14 -2.35 -14.76
CA LEU A 74 -15.47 -2.64 -16.16
C LEU A 74 -16.05 -1.42 -16.88
N SER A 75 -16.94 -0.65 -16.24
CA SER A 75 -17.45 0.59 -16.82
C SER A 75 -16.33 1.61 -17.00
N GLY A 76 -15.37 1.70 -16.07
CA GLY A 76 -14.19 2.55 -16.22
C GLY A 76 -13.37 2.21 -17.47
N TYR A 77 -13.13 0.92 -17.74
CA TYR A 77 -12.47 0.49 -18.99
C TYR A 77 -13.29 0.82 -20.24
N VAL A 78 -14.61 0.62 -20.21
CA VAL A 78 -15.49 0.96 -21.35
C VAL A 78 -15.44 2.46 -21.63
N LEU A 79 -15.57 3.31 -20.61
CA LEU A 79 -15.50 4.76 -20.77
C LEU A 79 -14.12 5.21 -21.26
N PHE A 80 -13.04 4.58 -20.77
CA PHE A 80 -11.67 4.84 -21.23
C PHE A 80 -11.46 4.45 -22.70
N ILE A 81 -11.95 3.29 -23.13
CA ILE A 81 -11.88 2.88 -24.54
C ILE A 81 -12.68 3.86 -25.41
N LEU A 82 -13.90 4.20 -25.00
CA LEU A 82 -14.74 5.13 -25.74
C LEU A 82 -14.11 6.52 -25.85
N SER A 83 -13.45 7.03 -24.79
CA SER A 83 -12.83 8.36 -24.84
C SER A 83 -11.69 8.42 -25.83
N TYR A 84 -10.80 7.43 -25.82
CA TYR A 84 -9.66 7.46 -26.72
C TYR A 84 -10.00 7.00 -28.15
N LEU A 85 -11.02 6.17 -28.37
CA LEU A 85 -11.45 5.75 -29.71
C LEU A 85 -12.34 6.78 -30.43
N LEU A 86 -13.24 7.46 -29.70
CA LEU A 86 -14.19 8.38 -30.33
C LEU A 86 -13.63 9.80 -30.53
N LEU A 87 -12.63 10.20 -29.73
CA LEU A 87 -12.18 11.60 -29.66
C LEU A 87 -10.74 11.80 -30.12
N LYS A 88 -9.91 10.74 -30.20
CA LYS A 88 -8.53 10.81 -30.69
C LYS A 88 -8.35 9.90 -31.90
N GLU A 89 -8.45 10.49 -33.09
CA GLU A 89 -8.30 9.79 -34.36
C GLU A 89 -6.81 9.55 -34.69
N ASP A 90 -6.17 8.66 -33.92
CA ASP A 90 -4.78 8.26 -34.18
C ASP A 90 -4.66 6.73 -34.29
N ARG A 91 -4.22 6.24 -35.45
CA ARG A 91 -4.21 4.79 -35.79
C ARG A 91 -3.31 3.95 -34.88
N GLY A 92 -2.34 4.59 -34.21
CA GLY A 92 -1.46 3.95 -33.23
C GLY A 92 -2.08 3.79 -31.83
N MET A 93 -3.13 4.56 -31.50
CA MET A 93 -3.69 4.63 -30.15
C MET A 93 -4.29 3.28 -29.68
N ASN A 94 -4.87 2.50 -30.60
CA ASN A 94 -5.48 1.20 -30.31
C ASN A 94 -4.48 0.21 -29.68
N VAL A 95 -3.22 0.24 -30.14
CA VAL A 95 -2.16 -0.63 -29.62
C VAL A 95 -1.83 -0.24 -28.18
N TRP A 96 -1.68 1.05 -27.89
CA TRP A 96 -1.38 1.55 -26.55
C TRP A 96 -2.51 1.27 -25.56
N ILE A 97 -3.77 1.46 -25.97
CA ILE A 97 -4.95 1.10 -25.16
C ILE A 97 -4.93 -0.39 -24.83
N GLY A 98 -4.69 -1.25 -25.83
CA GLY A 98 -4.61 -2.69 -25.65
C GLY A 98 -3.49 -3.10 -24.68
N LEU A 99 -2.30 -2.52 -24.84
CA LEU A 99 -1.16 -2.76 -23.95
C LEU A 99 -1.43 -2.29 -22.51
N ALA A 100 -2.14 -1.18 -22.34
CA ALA A 100 -2.53 -0.68 -21.02
C ALA A 100 -3.47 -1.65 -20.30
N ILE A 101 -4.53 -2.10 -20.97
CA ILE A 101 -5.52 -3.03 -20.41
C ILE A 101 -4.91 -4.39 -20.09
N VAL A 102 -4.10 -4.93 -21.01
CA VAL A 102 -3.40 -6.20 -20.77
C VAL A 102 -2.40 -6.05 -19.63
N GLY A 103 -1.69 -4.91 -19.57
CA GLY A 103 -0.79 -4.57 -18.48
C GLY A 103 -1.47 -4.57 -17.13
N THR A 104 -2.60 -3.87 -16.96
CA THR A 104 -3.34 -3.82 -15.69
C THR A 104 -3.88 -5.20 -15.28
N ILE A 105 -4.34 -6.03 -16.23
CA ILE A 105 -4.76 -7.41 -15.95
C ILE A 105 -3.58 -8.26 -15.47
N PHE A 106 -2.42 -8.18 -16.12
CA PHE A 106 -1.23 -8.93 -15.68
C PHE A 106 -0.75 -8.49 -14.31
N VAL A 107 -0.75 -7.18 -14.02
CA VAL A 107 -0.40 -6.67 -12.69
C VAL A 107 -1.40 -7.16 -11.62
N SER A 108 -2.68 -7.28 -11.96
CA SER A 108 -3.71 -7.77 -11.03
C SER A 108 -3.47 -9.19 -10.50
N LEU A 109 -2.67 -9.99 -11.21
CA LEU A 109 -2.24 -11.33 -10.76
C LEU A 109 -1.37 -11.26 -9.50
N ASN A 110 -0.80 -10.11 -9.13
CA ASN A 110 0.11 -9.99 -7.99
C ASN A 110 -0.52 -10.46 -6.65
N TRP A 111 -1.83 -10.32 -6.48
CA TRP A 111 -2.52 -10.67 -5.23
C TRP A 111 -3.22 -12.03 -5.26
N TRP A 112 -2.87 -12.91 -6.19
CA TRP A 112 -3.46 -14.25 -6.29
C TRP A 112 -3.30 -15.08 -4.99
N GLU A 113 -2.18 -14.90 -4.24
CA GLU A 113 -1.89 -15.64 -2.99
C GLU A 113 -2.99 -15.42 -1.95
N ASN A 114 -3.59 -14.22 -1.89
CA ASN A 114 -4.69 -13.89 -0.97
C ASN A 114 -5.92 -14.77 -1.20
N TYR A 115 -6.15 -15.16 -2.45
CA TYR A 115 -7.32 -15.90 -2.89
C TYR A 115 -7.00 -17.38 -3.13
N SER A 116 -5.79 -17.84 -2.81
CA SER A 116 -5.39 -19.24 -3.00
C SER A 116 -6.35 -20.23 -2.32
N THR A 117 -6.85 -19.87 -1.13
CA THR A 117 -7.82 -20.67 -0.34
C THR A 117 -9.20 -20.83 -0.99
N LEU A 118 -9.52 -19.99 -1.99
CA LEU A 118 -10.73 -20.10 -2.81
C LEU A 118 -10.75 -21.41 -3.60
N PHE A 119 -9.59 -21.73 -4.17
CA PHE A 119 -9.42 -22.84 -5.08
C PHE A 119 -9.08 -24.05 -4.21
N LYS A 120 -10.07 -24.91 -3.92
CA LYS A 120 -9.90 -26.19 -3.20
C LYS A 120 -9.08 -27.18 -4.04
N SER A 121 -7.82 -26.83 -4.32
CA SER A 121 -6.88 -27.58 -5.12
C SER A 121 -5.69 -27.92 -4.24
N SER A 122 -5.45 -29.23 -4.05
CA SER A 122 -4.29 -29.73 -3.32
C SER A 122 -2.97 -29.17 -3.85
N PHE A 123 -2.92 -28.82 -5.14
CA PHE A 123 -1.77 -28.16 -5.75
C PHE A 123 -1.51 -26.77 -5.16
N LEU A 124 -2.53 -25.92 -5.04
CA LEU A 124 -2.37 -24.55 -4.53
C LEU A 124 -2.10 -24.53 -3.02
N ASP A 125 -2.73 -25.43 -2.26
CA ASP A 125 -2.46 -25.58 -0.83
C ASP A 125 -0.98 -25.97 -0.59
N SER A 126 -0.47 -26.95 -1.35
CA SER A 126 0.95 -27.33 -1.29
C SER A 126 1.90 -26.20 -1.67
N ILE A 127 1.52 -25.35 -2.64
CA ILE A 127 2.30 -24.16 -3.03
C ILE A 127 2.33 -23.14 -1.89
N CYS A 128 1.20 -22.86 -1.27
CA CYS A 128 1.12 -21.87 -0.19
C CYS A 128 1.94 -22.28 1.04
N GLU A 129 1.92 -23.56 1.41
CA GLU A 129 2.76 -24.10 2.49
C GLU A 129 4.26 -24.01 2.14
N ASP A 130 4.63 -24.38 0.91
CA ASP A 130 6.01 -24.29 0.44
C ASP A 130 6.51 -22.83 0.43
N ILE A 131 5.68 -21.88 -0.01
CA ILE A 131 5.99 -20.44 0.01
C ILE A 131 6.19 -19.95 1.45
N ALA A 132 5.34 -20.37 2.38
CA ALA A 132 5.46 -19.98 3.78
C ALA A 132 6.79 -20.47 4.39
N ARG A 133 7.25 -21.68 4.01
CA ARG A 133 8.51 -22.26 4.48
C ARG A 133 9.75 -21.65 3.83
N SER A 134 9.67 -21.28 2.55
CA SER A 134 10.82 -20.88 1.73
C SER A 134 10.81 -19.41 1.30
N ARG A 135 10.07 -18.55 2.01
CA ARG A 135 9.75 -17.18 1.59
C ARG A 135 10.96 -16.34 1.18
N ASN A 136 12.04 -16.39 1.95
CA ASN A 136 13.26 -15.61 1.66
C ASN A 136 13.87 -15.98 0.29
N VAL A 137 13.92 -17.27 -0.03
CA VAL A 137 14.48 -17.77 -1.30
C VAL A 137 13.57 -17.38 -2.47
N VAL A 138 12.26 -17.57 -2.30
CA VAL A 138 11.26 -17.20 -3.31
C VAL A 138 11.31 -15.69 -3.59
N SER A 139 11.46 -14.88 -2.55
CA SER A 139 11.61 -13.42 -2.67
C SER A 139 12.87 -13.01 -3.43
N ILE A 140 14.03 -13.63 -3.17
CA ILE A 140 15.27 -13.35 -3.91
C ILE A 140 15.13 -13.72 -5.39
N LEU A 141 14.52 -14.88 -5.68
CA LEU A 141 14.36 -15.33 -7.05
C LEU A 141 13.33 -14.49 -7.83
N SER A 142 12.26 -14.08 -7.15
CA SER A 142 11.24 -13.16 -7.67
C SER A 142 11.85 -11.79 -8.03
N SER A 143 12.72 -11.22 -7.18
CA SER A 143 13.37 -9.95 -7.51
C SER A 143 14.32 -10.06 -8.70
N LEU A 144 15.05 -11.17 -8.84
CA LEU A 144 15.88 -11.41 -10.03
C LEU A 144 15.05 -11.49 -11.31
N VAL A 145 13.91 -12.19 -11.29
CA VAL A 145 12.99 -12.25 -12.44
C VAL A 145 12.48 -10.86 -12.80
N ARG A 146 12.07 -10.05 -11.82
CA ARG A 146 11.62 -8.67 -12.06
C ARG A 146 12.69 -7.84 -12.75
N ILE A 147 13.92 -7.86 -12.24
CA ILE A 147 15.04 -7.10 -12.81
C ILE A 147 15.30 -7.54 -14.26
N LEU A 148 15.34 -8.85 -14.52
CA LEU A 148 15.58 -9.40 -15.86
C LEU A 148 14.47 -9.02 -16.84
N VAL A 149 13.20 -9.14 -16.43
CA VAL A 149 12.04 -8.82 -17.28
C VAL A 149 11.98 -7.32 -17.56
N THR A 150 12.14 -6.46 -16.55
CA THR A 150 12.16 -5.01 -16.76
C THR A 150 13.32 -4.59 -17.67
N ALA A 151 14.52 -5.15 -17.47
CA ALA A 151 15.66 -4.89 -18.35
C ALA A 151 15.41 -5.35 -19.80
N ALA A 152 14.78 -6.52 -19.99
CA ALA A 152 14.41 -7.03 -21.31
C ALA A 152 13.38 -6.14 -22.00
N VAL A 153 12.36 -5.67 -21.28
CA VAL A 153 11.34 -4.76 -21.83
C VAL A 153 11.96 -3.42 -22.23
N VAL A 154 12.83 -2.83 -21.39
CA VAL A 154 13.58 -1.61 -21.76
C VAL A 154 14.47 -1.87 -22.97
N GLY A 155 15.21 -2.97 -22.97
CA GLY A 155 16.09 -3.38 -24.07
C GLY A 155 15.37 -3.60 -25.40
N ALA A 156 14.12 -4.07 -25.36
CA ALA A 156 13.27 -4.20 -26.55
C ALA A 156 12.60 -2.88 -26.94
N TYR A 157 12.13 -2.08 -25.97
CA TYR A 157 11.40 -0.85 -26.25
C TYR A 157 12.25 0.24 -26.91
N VAL A 158 13.52 0.39 -26.51
CA VAL A 158 14.44 1.39 -27.10
C VAL A 158 14.60 1.22 -28.62
N PRO A 159 14.98 0.04 -29.16
CA PRO A 159 15.10 -0.15 -30.60
C PRO A 159 13.73 -0.13 -31.31
N LEU A 160 12.68 -0.70 -30.70
CA LEU A 160 11.33 -0.71 -31.30
C LEU A 160 10.72 0.68 -31.43
N SER A 161 11.06 1.60 -30.53
CA SER A 161 10.65 3.01 -30.61
C SER A 161 11.51 3.85 -31.56
N GLY A 162 12.47 3.24 -32.27
CA GLY A 162 13.39 3.93 -33.17
C GLY A 162 14.42 4.80 -32.45
N ARG A 163 14.58 4.64 -31.12
CA ARG A 163 15.52 5.43 -30.32
C ARG A 163 16.88 4.74 -30.25
N VAL A 164 17.93 5.54 -30.23
CA VAL A 164 19.31 5.05 -30.07
C VAL A 164 19.58 4.82 -28.58
N TRP A 165 20.30 3.73 -28.25
CA TRP A 165 20.65 3.38 -26.86
C TRP A 165 21.39 4.50 -26.12
N SER A 166 22.14 5.33 -26.84
CA SER A 166 22.80 6.52 -26.30
C SER A 166 21.80 7.45 -25.58
N SER A 167 20.56 7.56 -26.05
CA SER A 167 19.53 8.38 -25.40
C SER A 167 19.21 7.97 -23.96
N VAL A 168 19.44 6.70 -23.59
CA VAL A 168 19.20 6.19 -22.24
C VAL A 168 20.46 6.32 -21.38
N THR A 169 21.65 6.16 -21.97
CA THR A 169 22.91 6.17 -21.22
C THR A 169 23.54 7.57 -21.10
N SER A 170 23.28 8.49 -22.03
CA SER A 170 23.84 9.85 -22.04
C SER A 170 22.82 10.89 -21.58
N VAL A 171 22.41 10.79 -20.32
CA VAL A 171 21.48 11.75 -19.71
C VAL A 171 22.26 13.01 -19.26
N PRO A 172 21.80 14.24 -19.58
CA PRO A 172 22.43 15.47 -19.11
C PRO A 172 22.55 15.51 -17.58
N GLY A 173 23.62 16.10 -17.05
CA GLY A 173 23.92 16.13 -15.60
C GLY A 173 22.77 16.66 -14.75
N ASP A 174 22.09 17.72 -15.21
CA ASP A 174 20.96 18.31 -14.48
C ASP A 174 19.75 17.36 -14.41
N VAL A 175 19.49 16.61 -15.47
CA VAL A 175 18.40 15.61 -15.51
C VAL A 175 18.76 14.40 -14.66
N GLY A 176 20.03 13.99 -14.66
CA GLY A 176 20.54 12.92 -13.81
C GLY A 176 20.35 13.24 -12.31
N LEU A 177 20.59 14.48 -11.90
CA LEU A 177 20.36 14.93 -10.52
C LEU A 177 18.87 14.84 -10.14
N VAL A 178 17.96 15.26 -11.03
CA VAL A 178 16.51 15.16 -10.78
C VAL A 178 16.07 13.70 -10.64
N ILE A 179 16.55 12.81 -11.50
CA ILE A 179 16.26 11.37 -11.41
C ILE A 179 16.74 10.82 -10.06
N LEU A 180 17.95 11.17 -9.63
CA LEU A 180 18.49 10.74 -8.34
C LEU A 180 17.64 11.24 -7.16
N ILE A 181 17.20 12.50 -7.21
CA ILE A 181 16.30 13.07 -6.20
C ILE A 181 14.97 12.31 -6.15
N LEU A 182 14.35 12.06 -7.30
CA LEU A 182 13.08 11.33 -7.38
C LEU A 182 13.22 9.88 -6.87
N VAL A 183 14.30 9.19 -7.22
CA VAL A 183 14.60 7.85 -6.70
C VAL A 183 14.79 7.88 -5.18
N THR A 184 15.51 8.88 -4.66
CA THR A 184 15.72 9.03 -3.22
C THR A 184 14.40 9.30 -2.49
N ILE A 185 13.57 10.21 -3.01
CA ILE A 185 12.24 10.49 -2.48
C ILE A 185 11.38 9.23 -2.48
N GLN A 186 11.39 8.45 -3.56
CA GLN A 186 10.62 7.21 -3.66
C GLN A 186 11.08 6.17 -2.62
N ILE A 187 12.39 5.96 -2.45
CA ILE A 187 12.95 5.02 -1.47
C ILE A 187 12.56 5.45 -0.05
N VAL A 188 12.78 6.72 0.30
CA VAL A 188 12.46 7.25 1.64
C VAL A 188 10.95 7.18 1.89
N SER A 189 10.12 7.56 0.93
CA SER A 189 8.66 7.53 1.07
C SER A 189 8.14 6.11 1.23
N SER A 190 8.67 5.14 0.48
CA SER A 190 8.30 3.73 0.63
C SER A 190 8.70 3.18 2.00
N ALA A 191 9.88 3.55 2.51
CA ALA A 191 10.34 3.15 3.85
C ALA A 191 9.48 3.75 4.96
N LEU A 192 9.15 5.04 4.86
CA LEU A 192 8.26 5.74 5.78
C LEU A 192 6.86 5.14 5.76
N CYS A 193 6.30 4.86 4.58
CA CYS A 193 4.98 4.25 4.44
C CYS A 193 4.91 2.91 5.19
N HIS A 194 5.89 2.03 4.99
CA HIS A 194 5.99 0.77 5.72
C HIS A 194 6.05 0.98 7.24
N TRP A 195 6.86 1.94 7.71
CA TRP A 195 6.96 2.25 9.13
C TRP A 195 5.62 2.73 9.71
N PHE A 196 4.93 3.65 9.02
CA PHE A 196 3.62 4.14 9.44
C PHE A 196 2.54 3.05 9.46
N VAL A 197 2.55 2.11 8.51
CA VAL A 197 1.62 0.95 8.55
C VAL A 197 1.85 0.13 9.81
N VAL A 198 3.11 -0.16 10.15
CA VAL A 198 3.46 -0.93 11.35
C VAL A 198 3.02 -0.20 12.62
N VAL A 199 3.23 1.12 12.70
CA VAL A 199 2.77 1.94 13.83
C VAL A 199 1.24 1.96 13.91
N ALA A 200 0.54 2.14 12.79
CA ALA A 200 -0.92 2.15 12.75
C ALA A 200 -1.52 0.80 13.19
N CYS A 201 -0.87 -0.32 12.84
CA CYS A 201 -1.23 -1.66 13.33
C CYS A 201 -1.07 -1.75 14.85
N LYS A 202 0.08 -1.30 15.39
CA LYS A 202 0.36 -1.33 16.84
C LYS A 202 -0.61 -0.46 17.64
N MET A 203 -1.01 0.69 17.10
CA MET A 203 -1.91 1.65 17.75
C MET A 203 -3.40 1.33 17.55
N HIS A 204 -3.77 0.25 16.86
CA HIS A 204 -5.17 -0.04 16.47
C HIS A 204 -5.87 1.10 15.71
N ALA A 205 -5.09 1.94 15.03
CA ALA A 205 -5.58 3.11 14.31
C ALA A 205 -5.70 2.86 12.79
N MET A 206 -5.67 1.59 12.36
CA MET A 206 -5.62 1.19 10.95
C MET A 206 -6.70 1.84 10.08
N ARG A 207 -7.93 1.95 10.57
CA ARG A 207 -9.05 2.49 9.78
C ARG A 207 -8.87 3.98 9.44
N ARG A 208 -8.58 4.80 10.46
CA ARG A 208 -8.50 6.27 10.30
C ARG A 208 -7.13 6.75 9.86
N SER A 209 -6.06 6.14 10.37
CA SER A 209 -4.68 6.60 10.16
C SER A 209 -3.99 5.89 8.99
N PHE A 210 -4.56 4.80 8.48
CA PHE A 210 -3.96 4.04 7.38
C PHE A 210 -4.90 3.93 6.17
N LEU A 211 -6.13 3.41 6.30
CA LEU A 211 -7.02 3.22 5.13
C LEU A 211 -7.45 4.55 4.49
N LEU A 212 -7.90 5.52 5.30
CA LEU A 212 -8.38 6.80 4.79
C LEU A 212 -7.28 7.57 4.02
N PRO A 213 -6.04 7.73 4.54
CA PRO A 213 -4.96 8.33 3.77
C PRO A 213 -4.65 7.59 2.46
N MET A 214 -4.68 6.25 2.45
CA MET A 214 -4.44 5.49 1.22
C MET A 214 -5.54 5.74 0.18
N TYR A 215 -6.81 5.85 0.57
CA TYR A 215 -7.89 6.16 -0.37
C TYR A 215 -7.81 7.58 -0.95
N LEU A 216 -7.29 8.52 -0.17
CA LEU A 216 -7.12 9.91 -0.57
C LEU A 216 -5.81 10.16 -1.31
N ALA A 217 -4.85 9.23 -1.27
CA ALA A 217 -3.52 9.42 -1.85
C ALA A 217 -3.58 9.66 -3.38
N SER A 218 -4.31 8.83 -4.13
CA SER A 218 -4.49 9.03 -5.58
C SER A 218 -5.15 10.36 -5.93
N LEU A 219 -6.09 10.83 -5.10
CA LEU A 219 -6.71 12.15 -5.25
C LEU A 219 -5.75 13.29 -4.87
N GLY A 220 -4.94 13.09 -3.84
CA GLY A 220 -3.90 14.02 -3.40
C GLY A 220 -2.83 14.20 -4.46
N VAL A 221 -2.39 13.11 -5.10
CA VAL A 221 -1.44 13.14 -6.23
C VAL A 221 -2.05 13.91 -7.40
N LEU A 222 -3.31 13.62 -7.77
CA LEU A 222 -4.01 14.38 -8.81
C LEU A 222 -4.09 15.88 -8.47
N ALA A 223 -4.47 16.22 -7.24
CA ALA A 223 -4.53 17.61 -6.79
C ALA A 223 -3.15 18.28 -6.81
N ALA A 224 -2.09 17.58 -6.43
CA ALA A 224 -0.73 18.10 -6.44
C ALA A 224 -0.22 18.42 -7.86
N PHE A 225 -0.65 17.66 -8.87
CA PHE A 225 -0.32 17.95 -10.27
C PHE A 225 -1.24 19.01 -10.89
N VAL A 226 -2.52 19.05 -10.54
CA VAL A 226 -3.49 20.00 -11.12
C VAL A 226 -3.41 21.39 -10.48
N ALA A 227 -3.15 21.50 -9.17
CA ALA A 227 -3.12 22.79 -8.48
C ALA A 227 -2.09 23.79 -9.03
N PRO A 228 -0.84 23.39 -9.36
CA PRO A 228 0.10 24.29 -10.03
C PRO A 228 -0.45 24.87 -11.34
N VAL A 229 -1.13 24.07 -12.15
CA VAL A 229 -1.72 24.54 -13.42
C VAL A 229 -2.81 25.58 -13.16
N ILE A 230 -3.66 25.37 -12.15
CA ILE A 230 -4.70 26.33 -11.76
C ILE A 230 -4.08 27.64 -11.28
N ILE A 231 -3.03 27.59 -10.45
CA ILE A 231 -2.35 28.79 -9.93
C ILE A 231 -1.70 29.58 -11.08
N PHE A 232 -1.02 28.90 -12.01
CA PHE A 232 -0.42 29.57 -13.18
C PHE A 232 -1.46 30.15 -14.13
N PHE A 233 -2.59 29.46 -14.30
CA PHE A 233 -3.73 29.98 -15.05
C PHE A 233 -4.26 31.28 -14.41
N GLN A 234 -4.48 31.29 -13.09
CA GLN A 234 -4.93 32.49 -12.36
C GLN A 234 -3.94 33.65 -12.51
N ASN A 235 -2.65 33.41 -12.25
CA ASN A 235 -1.60 34.43 -12.40
C ASN A 235 -1.51 34.98 -13.84
N SER A 236 -1.79 34.14 -14.85
CA SER A 236 -1.80 34.54 -16.26
C SER A 236 -3.08 35.30 -16.66
N SER A 237 -4.19 35.02 -15.98
CA SER A 237 -5.50 35.64 -16.20
C SER A 237 -5.59 37.05 -15.61
N ASP A 238 -5.00 37.28 -14.44
CA ASP A 238 -5.02 38.58 -13.74
C ASP A 238 -4.61 39.78 -14.61
N PRO A 239 -3.50 39.74 -15.38
CA PRO A 239 -3.12 40.85 -16.25
C PRO A 239 -3.93 40.95 -17.56
N ARG A 240 -4.65 39.88 -17.97
CA ARG A 240 -5.36 39.79 -19.26
C ARG A 240 -6.87 40.02 -19.17
N GLY A 241 -7.41 40.06 -17.95
CA GLY A 241 -8.83 40.31 -17.67
C GLY A 241 -9.72 39.06 -17.77
N ALA A 242 -11.00 39.21 -17.43
CA ALA A 242 -11.97 38.12 -17.27
C ALA A 242 -12.33 37.35 -18.57
N ASN A 243 -11.85 37.80 -19.73
CA ASN A 243 -12.07 37.14 -21.01
C ASN A 243 -11.03 36.05 -21.31
N TYR A 244 -9.98 35.94 -20.50
CA TYR A 244 -8.95 34.91 -20.69
C TYR A 244 -9.49 33.53 -20.31
N THR A 245 -9.76 32.71 -21.32
CA THR A 245 -10.32 31.36 -21.11
C THR A 245 -9.21 30.33 -20.90
N ILE A 246 -9.56 29.20 -20.27
CA ILE A 246 -8.61 28.07 -20.12
C ILE A 246 -8.15 27.57 -21.50
N THR A 247 -8.99 27.69 -22.54
CA THR A 247 -8.63 27.35 -23.93
C THR A 247 -7.54 28.27 -24.48
N GLU A 248 -7.63 29.58 -24.24
CA GLU A 248 -6.58 30.53 -24.62
C GLU A 248 -5.28 30.28 -23.85
N TYR A 249 -5.37 29.92 -22.57
CA TYR A 249 -4.22 29.49 -21.78
C TYR A 249 -3.54 28.24 -22.31
N CYS A 250 -4.32 27.22 -22.67
CA CYS A 250 -3.81 26.02 -23.30
C CYS A 250 -3.13 26.33 -24.64
N GLN A 251 -3.69 27.22 -25.45
CA GLN A 251 -3.09 27.65 -26.71
C GLN A 251 -1.76 28.39 -26.47
N ASP A 252 -1.73 29.37 -25.58
CA ASP A 252 -0.53 30.15 -25.31
C ASP A 252 0.64 29.29 -24.82
N ILE A 253 0.39 28.38 -23.87
CA ILE A 253 1.41 27.46 -23.39
C ILE A 253 1.87 26.49 -24.48
N THR A 254 0.93 26.00 -25.31
CA THR A 254 1.27 25.09 -26.42
C THR A 254 2.15 25.76 -27.48
N TYR A 255 1.94 27.06 -27.72
CA TYR A 255 2.76 27.87 -28.65
C TYR A 255 3.99 28.50 -27.97
N GLY A 256 4.27 28.18 -26.71
CA GLY A 256 5.45 28.66 -26.00
C GLY A 256 5.41 30.13 -25.58
N ARG A 257 4.22 30.76 -25.57
CA ARG A 257 4.01 32.11 -25.01
C ARG A 257 3.63 32.00 -23.54
N GLY A 258 4.41 32.64 -22.67
CA GLY A 258 4.00 32.91 -21.28
C GLY A 258 4.82 32.24 -20.18
N LEU A 259 5.65 31.24 -20.49
CA LEU A 259 6.64 30.69 -19.54
C LEU A 259 8.06 30.99 -20.05
N SER A 260 8.89 31.60 -19.20
CA SER A 260 10.27 31.91 -19.58
C SER A 260 11.07 30.61 -19.74
N SER A 261 11.96 30.53 -20.72
CA SER A 261 12.86 29.38 -20.86
C SER A 261 13.96 29.32 -19.79
N ASP A 262 14.07 30.38 -18.97
CA ASP A 262 15.12 30.55 -17.99
C ASP A 262 14.70 30.04 -16.61
N THR A 263 15.11 28.79 -16.34
CA THR A 263 15.73 28.36 -15.07
C THR A 263 14.93 27.79 -13.89
N VAL A 264 13.65 27.40 -14.02
CA VAL A 264 12.98 26.61 -12.94
C VAL A 264 12.36 25.30 -13.46
N TRP A 265 12.80 24.16 -12.92
CA TRP A 265 12.26 22.81 -13.22
C TRP A 265 10.75 22.72 -13.05
N PHE A 266 10.22 23.51 -12.11
CA PHE A 266 8.80 23.64 -11.84
C PHE A 266 8.00 24.19 -13.03
N GLU A 267 8.54 25.18 -13.76
CA GLU A 267 7.88 25.71 -14.96
C GLU A 267 7.84 24.68 -16.10
N ARG A 268 8.92 23.90 -16.27
CA ARG A 268 8.93 22.77 -17.22
C ARG A 268 7.89 21.71 -16.86
N LEU A 269 7.80 21.36 -15.57
CA LEU A 269 6.80 20.43 -15.07
C LEU A 269 5.38 20.95 -15.32
N VAL A 270 5.09 22.22 -14.97
CA VAL A 270 3.77 22.84 -15.20
C VAL A 270 3.42 22.87 -16.69
N ARG A 271 4.38 23.16 -17.57
CA ARG A 271 4.18 23.11 -19.02
C ARG A 271 3.85 21.70 -19.51
N ASP A 272 4.61 20.68 -19.08
CA ASP A 272 4.35 19.29 -19.47
C ASP A 272 2.99 18.81 -18.96
N ILE A 273 2.64 19.15 -17.71
CA ILE A 273 1.32 18.84 -17.13
C ILE A 273 0.22 19.53 -17.94
N THR A 274 0.39 20.82 -18.25
CA THR A 274 -0.60 21.60 -19.01
C THR A 274 -0.80 20.99 -20.40
N HIS A 275 0.26 20.59 -21.10
CA HIS A 275 0.14 19.88 -22.39
C HIS A 275 -0.66 18.59 -22.29
N THR A 276 -0.52 17.84 -21.18
CA THR A 276 -1.30 16.60 -20.99
C THR A 276 -2.74 16.83 -20.53
N LEU A 277 -3.02 17.93 -19.84
CA LEU A 277 -4.34 18.31 -19.33
C LEU A 277 -5.19 19.09 -20.33
N CYS A 278 -4.56 19.74 -21.30
CA CYS A 278 -5.20 20.49 -22.38
C CYS A 278 -5.38 19.59 -23.61
N PRO A 279 -6.51 18.87 -23.76
CA PRO A 279 -6.85 18.28 -25.04
C PRO A 279 -7.06 19.37 -26.09
N GLN A 280 -6.89 19.01 -27.36
CA GLN A 280 -6.97 19.93 -28.50
C GLN A 280 -8.30 20.71 -28.57
N ASP A 281 -9.39 20.19 -27.98
CA ASP A 281 -10.69 20.87 -27.88
C ASP A 281 -11.33 20.73 -26.49
N MET A 282 -11.03 21.67 -25.60
CA MET A 282 -11.57 21.74 -24.23
C MET A 282 -13.05 22.17 -24.16
N THR A 283 -13.72 22.35 -25.30
CA THR A 283 -15.12 22.78 -25.41
C THR A 283 -16.11 21.61 -25.39
N ASN A 284 -15.64 20.37 -25.59
CA ASN A 284 -16.47 19.18 -25.60
C ASN A 284 -16.72 18.68 -24.18
N LEU A 285 -17.82 19.12 -23.57
CA LEU A 285 -18.33 18.63 -22.27
C LEU A 285 -18.37 17.09 -22.20
N THR A 286 -18.57 16.44 -23.35
CA THR A 286 -18.58 14.99 -23.52
C THR A 286 -17.22 14.34 -23.26
N GLU A 287 -16.11 14.94 -23.71
CA GLU A 287 -14.75 14.43 -23.50
C GLU A 287 -14.35 14.47 -22.02
N MET A 288 -14.56 15.63 -21.39
CA MET A 288 -14.32 15.79 -19.95
C MET A 288 -15.21 14.86 -19.12
N GLY A 289 -16.48 14.72 -19.49
CA GLY A 289 -17.42 13.82 -18.81
C GLY A 289 -16.99 12.35 -18.91
N LEU A 290 -16.46 11.93 -20.07
CA LEU A 290 -16.05 10.55 -20.31
C LEU A 290 -14.72 10.20 -19.60
N LEU A 291 -13.73 11.09 -19.67
CA LEU A 291 -12.47 10.95 -18.94
C LEU A 291 -12.69 11.02 -17.42
N GLY A 292 -13.42 12.03 -16.93
CA GLY A 292 -13.78 12.18 -15.52
C GLY A 292 -14.63 11.01 -15.02
N GLY A 293 -15.57 10.55 -15.83
CA GLY A 293 -16.38 9.37 -15.54
C GLY A 293 -15.55 8.09 -15.38
N SER A 294 -14.59 7.86 -16.29
CA SER A 294 -13.67 6.71 -16.18
C SER A 294 -12.82 6.75 -14.91
N ALA A 295 -12.30 7.93 -14.56
CA ALA A 295 -11.52 8.17 -13.35
C ALA A 295 -12.32 7.89 -12.07
N LEU A 296 -13.53 8.43 -11.99
CA LEU A 296 -14.44 8.21 -10.85
C LEU A 296 -14.83 6.73 -10.72
N CYS A 297 -15.11 6.06 -11.84
CA CYS A 297 -15.44 4.64 -11.87
C CYS A 297 -14.29 3.78 -11.30
N TRP A 298 -13.05 4.01 -11.74
CA TRP A 298 -11.91 3.26 -11.22
C TRP A 298 -11.61 3.56 -9.75
N TRP A 299 -11.71 4.81 -9.32
CA TRP A 299 -11.48 5.18 -7.92
C TRP A 299 -12.55 4.57 -6.98
N LEU A 300 -13.83 4.72 -7.31
CA LEU A 300 -14.92 4.11 -6.53
C LEU A 300 -14.88 2.58 -6.59
N GLY A 301 -14.57 2.02 -7.75
CA GLY A 301 -14.42 0.57 -7.95
C GLY A 301 -13.33 -0.01 -7.06
N TRP A 302 -12.18 0.66 -6.97
CA TRP A 302 -11.10 0.26 -6.08
C TRP A 302 -11.47 0.38 -4.60
N ILE A 303 -12.09 1.49 -4.17
CA ILE A 303 -12.55 1.67 -2.78
C ILE A 303 -13.51 0.56 -2.37
N LEU A 304 -14.45 0.20 -3.24
CA LEU A 304 -15.42 -0.87 -2.98
C LEU A 304 -14.76 -2.25 -2.95
N CYS A 305 -13.73 -2.48 -3.78
CA CYS A 305 -12.93 -3.72 -3.75
C CYS A 305 -12.22 -3.89 -2.40
N THR A 306 -11.77 -2.80 -1.78
CA THR A 306 -11.05 -2.81 -0.50
C THR A 306 -11.93 -2.46 0.69
N MET A 307 -13.24 -2.24 0.49
CA MET A 307 -14.16 -1.84 1.56
C MET A 307 -14.28 -2.90 2.66
N TYR A 308 -14.11 -4.18 2.33
CA TYR A 308 -14.10 -5.26 3.33
C TYR A 308 -13.05 -5.04 4.42
N ILE A 309 -11.95 -4.34 4.11
CA ILE A 309 -10.87 -4.02 5.07
C ILE A 309 -11.39 -3.17 6.23
N TRP A 310 -12.38 -2.31 5.99
CA TRP A 310 -13.02 -1.52 7.06
C TRP A 310 -13.79 -2.38 8.05
N PHE A 311 -14.29 -3.54 7.62
CA PHE A 311 -15.08 -4.45 8.44
C PHE A 311 -14.24 -5.61 9.01
N LEU A 312 -12.93 -5.67 8.71
CA LEU A 312 -12.03 -6.61 9.35
C LEU A 312 -12.05 -6.40 10.87
N GLN A 313 -12.19 -7.52 11.59
CA GLN A 313 -12.05 -7.56 13.04
C GLN A 313 -10.61 -7.88 13.37
N LEU A 314 -9.83 -6.84 13.69
CA LEU A 314 -8.44 -6.98 14.10
C LEU A 314 -8.39 -7.39 15.57
N GLN A 315 -7.63 -8.44 15.89
CA GLN A 315 -7.37 -8.80 17.27
C GLN A 315 -6.32 -7.87 17.89
N ARG A 316 -6.38 -7.70 19.22
CA ARG A 316 -5.47 -6.81 19.95
C ARG A 316 -4.02 -7.28 19.79
N ILE A 317 -3.14 -6.45 19.19
CA ILE A 317 -1.70 -6.74 18.98
C ILE A 317 -1.50 -7.89 17.99
N GLU A 318 -2.36 -7.95 16.97
CA GLU A 318 -2.19 -8.92 15.89
C GLU A 318 -0.89 -8.66 15.12
N ARG A 319 -0.13 -9.74 14.86
CA ARG A 319 1.12 -9.62 14.12
C ARG A 319 0.83 -9.25 12.66
N THR A 320 1.59 -8.31 12.10
CA THR A 320 1.45 -7.88 10.70
C THR A 320 1.55 -9.03 9.70
N GLN A 321 2.29 -10.09 10.03
CA GLN A 321 2.41 -11.31 9.21
C GLN A 321 1.09 -12.09 9.05
N ASN A 322 0.17 -11.94 10.01
CA ASN A 322 -1.16 -12.54 9.96
C ASN A 322 -2.12 -11.66 9.17
N LEU A 323 -1.97 -10.33 9.27
CA LEU A 323 -2.85 -9.38 8.59
C LEU A 323 -2.52 -9.19 7.10
N PHE A 324 -1.25 -9.22 6.74
CA PHE A 324 -0.79 -8.96 5.37
C PHE A 324 -0.13 -10.18 4.75
N VAL A 325 -0.35 -10.36 3.44
CA VAL A 325 0.50 -11.20 2.62
C VAL A 325 1.81 -10.47 2.40
N ARG A 326 2.90 -11.06 2.89
CA ARG A 326 4.26 -10.50 2.85
C ARG A 326 4.90 -10.68 1.47
N ARG A 327 4.25 -10.19 0.42
CA ARG A 327 4.83 -10.10 -0.93
C ARG A 327 5.60 -8.77 -1.07
N MET A 328 6.51 -8.68 -2.04
CA MET A 328 7.24 -7.45 -2.31
C MET A 328 6.28 -6.33 -2.69
N TYR A 329 6.49 -5.15 -2.11
CA TYR A 329 5.76 -3.96 -2.52
C TYR A 329 6.21 -3.53 -3.92
N GLU A 330 5.25 -3.03 -4.68
CA GLU A 330 5.51 -2.53 -6.02
C GLU A 330 5.60 -1.01 -5.99
N GLY A 331 6.77 -0.48 -6.32
CA GLY A 331 7.05 0.95 -6.22
C GLY A 331 6.14 1.80 -7.14
N ALA A 332 5.71 1.25 -8.27
CA ALA A 332 4.85 1.94 -9.23
C ALA A 332 3.39 2.11 -8.77
N PHE A 333 2.93 1.30 -7.82
CA PHE A 333 1.53 1.28 -7.35
C PHE A 333 1.48 0.94 -5.86
N LEU A 334 2.17 1.76 -5.06
CA LEU A 334 2.37 1.55 -3.63
C LEU A 334 1.03 1.45 -2.87
N GLU A 335 0.10 2.37 -3.14
CA GLU A 335 -1.20 2.47 -2.46
C GLU A 335 -2.05 1.21 -2.69
N GLN A 336 -2.18 0.81 -3.96
CA GLN A 336 -2.93 -0.39 -4.36
C GLN A 336 -2.25 -1.64 -3.81
N SER A 337 -0.91 -1.69 -3.85
CA SER A 337 -0.12 -2.81 -3.31
C SER A 337 -0.33 -3.02 -1.83
N ILE A 338 -0.25 -1.97 -1.01
CA ILE A 338 -0.39 -2.14 0.44
C ILE A 338 -1.82 -2.52 0.81
N LEU A 339 -2.84 -1.90 0.20
CA LEU A 339 -4.24 -2.21 0.51
C LEU A 339 -4.63 -3.63 0.08
N LEU A 340 -4.29 -4.01 -1.16
CA LEU A 340 -4.59 -5.35 -1.69
C LEU A 340 -3.70 -6.45 -1.07
N ASN A 341 -2.59 -6.11 -0.41
CA ASN A 341 -1.82 -7.07 0.38
C ASN A 341 -2.51 -7.46 1.70
N THR A 342 -3.57 -6.76 2.12
CA THR A 342 -4.37 -7.18 3.29
C THR A 342 -5.02 -8.52 2.99
N ARG A 343 -4.86 -9.50 3.88
CA ARG A 343 -5.41 -10.84 3.67
C ARG A 343 -6.93 -10.77 3.56
N PHE A 344 -7.45 -11.32 2.48
CA PHE A 344 -8.86 -11.55 2.32
C PHE A 344 -9.23 -12.83 3.07
N GLU A 345 -9.87 -12.70 4.21
CA GLU A 345 -10.48 -13.82 4.90
C GLU A 345 -11.96 -13.88 4.54
N ILE A 346 -12.40 -15.00 3.94
CA ILE A 346 -13.82 -15.27 3.83
C ILE A 346 -14.31 -15.32 5.28
N GLN A 347 -15.11 -14.34 5.70
CA GLN A 347 -15.89 -14.43 6.93
C GLN A 347 -16.86 -15.59 6.79
N ARG A 348 -16.34 -16.81 6.91
CA ARG A 348 -17.15 -17.92 7.39
C ARG A 348 -17.63 -17.43 8.73
N LYS A 349 -18.94 -17.47 8.91
CA LYS A 349 -19.60 -17.36 10.19
C LYS A 349 -19.15 -18.52 11.08
N LYS A 350 -17.84 -18.63 11.37
CA LYS A 350 -17.43 -19.02 12.69
C LYS A 350 -18.10 -17.94 13.52
N GLU A 351 -19.04 -18.38 14.35
CA GLU A 351 -19.22 -17.75 15.63
C GLU A 351 -17.80 -17.58 16.19
N CYS A 352 -17.18 -16.44 15.88
CA CYS A 352 -16.13 -15.94 16.70
C CYS A 352 -16.92 -15.62 17.96
N HIS A 353 -17.05 -16.63 18.81
CA HIS A 353 -17.17 -16.42 20.23
C HIS A 353 -16.17 -15.29 20.44
N ARG A 354 -16.68 -14.08 20.73
CA ARG A 354 -15.84 -13.06 21.31
C ARG A 354 -15.28 -13.81 22.51
N GLN A 355 -14.08 -14.35 22.38
CA GLN A 355 -13.29 -14.67 23.54
C GLN A 355 -13.05 -13.28 24.12
N THR A 356 -14.01 -12.88 24.95
CA THR A 356 -13.84 -12.03 26.11
C THR A 356 -12.91 -12.73 27.10
N ASP A 357 -11.96 -13.53 26.62
CA ASP A 357 -10.91 -14.07 27.43
C ASP A 357 -10.04 -12.84 27.73
N PRO A 358 -9.92 -12.47 29.01
CA PRO A 358 -9.13 -11.32 29.38
C PRO A 358 -7.71 -11.52 28.85
N VAL A 359 -7.20 -10.54 28.10
CA VAL A 359 -5.84 -10.61 27.59
C VAL A 359 -4.90 -10.48 28.79
N THR A 360 -4.15 -11.54 29.10
CA THR A 360 -3.13 -11.50 30.17
C THR A 360 -1.78 -11.06 29.63
N VAL A 361 -1.25 -9.95 30.15
CA VAL A 361 0.11 -9.49 29.89
C VAL A 361 1.00 -9.94 31.04
N TYR A 362 1.94 -10.83 30.72
CA TYR A 362 2.98 -11.27 31.65
C TYR A 362 4.15 -10.28 31.63
N LEU A 363 4.40 -9.62 32.76
CA LEU A 363 5.54 -8.75 32.98
C LEU A 363 6.62 -9.56 33.69
N CYS A 364 7.62 -10.03 32.94
CA CYS A 364 8.73 -10.79 33.52
C CYS A 364 9.92 -9.88 33.78
N ALA A 365 10.46 -9.92 34.99
CA ALA A 365 11.69 -9.25 35.37
C ALA A 365 12.63 -10.24 36.09
N THR A 366 13.93 -9.98 36.02
CA THR A 366 14.96 -10.70 36.78
C THR A 366 15.64 -9.70 37.72
N MET A 367 15.85 -10.07 38.97
CA MET A 367 16.62 -9.28 39.93
C MET A 367 17.89 -10.05 40.32
N TRP A 368 19.05 -9.38 40.25
CA TRP A 368 20.32 -9.91 40.73
C TRP A 368 21.18 -8.77 41.26
N HIS A 369 21.44 -8.76 42.57
CA HIS A 369 22.21 -7.70 43.24
C HIS A 369 21.68 -6.27 42.99
N GLU A 370 20.40 -6.12 42.67
CA GLU A 370 19.73 -4.82 42.52
C GLU A 370 19.77 -4.04 43.83
N ASN A 371 19.94 -2.71 43.75
CA ASN A 371 19.97 -1.87 44.94
C ASN A 371 18.55 -1.53 45.43
N TYR A 372 18.41 -1.09 46.68
CA TYR A 372 17.10 -0.79 47.30
C TYR A 372 16.25 0.17 46.44
N ASP A 373 16.86 1.24 45.91
CA ASP A 373 16.18 2.24 45.06
C ASP A 373 15.73 1.67 43.70
N GLU A 374 16.47 0.70 43.14
CA GLU A 374 16.15 0.06 41.86
C GLU A 374 14.97 -0.89 42.04
N MET A 375 15.01 -1.72 43.09
CA MET A 375 13.89 -2.58 43.49
C MET A 375 12.65 -1.74 43.79
N MET A 376 12.78 -0.64 44.53
CA MET A 376 11.69 0.30 44.82
C MET A 376 11.06 0.86 43.54
N LYS A 377 11.86 1.37 42.61
CA LYS A 377 11.35 1.91 41.34
C LYS A 377 10.64 0.84 40.51
N MET A 378 11.18 -0.37 40.45
CA MET A 378 10.58 -1.45 39.66
C MET A 378 9.23 -1.88 40.25
N ILE A 379 9.17 -2.11 41.57
CA ILE A 379 7.93 -2.48 42.27
C ILE A 379 6.88 -1.36 42.16
N ILE A 380 7.26 -0.10 42.37
CA ILE A 380 6.38 1.06 42.16
C ILE A 380 5.86 1.10 40.71
N SER A 381 6.70 0.81 39.72
CA SER A 381 6.27 0.83 38.32
C SER A 381 5.23 -0.24 38.02
N MET A 382 5.38 -1.45 38.57
CA MET A 382 4.41 -2.55 38.45
C MET A 382 3.08 -2.19 39.12
N PHE A 383 3.10 -1.69 40.35
CA PHE A 383 1.87 -1.29 41.05
C PHE A 383 1.19 -0.07 40.41
N ARG A 384 1.95 0.88 39.84
CA ARG A 384 1.37 1.99 39.08
C ARG A 384 0.64 1.51 37.83
N LEU A 385 1.21 0.54 37.11
CA LEU A 385 0.54 -0.07 35.95
C LEU A 385 -0.82 -0.67 36.34
N ASP A 386 -0.89 -1.36 37.47
CA ASP A 386 -2.15 -1.91 38.00
C ASP A 386 -3.12 -0.80 38.46
N LYS A 387 -2.61 0.25 39.15
CA LYS A 387 -3.44 1.37 39.62
C LYS A 387 -4.08 2.19 38.50
N TYR A 388 -3.36 2.43 37.41
CA TYR A 388 -3.86 3.21 36.27
C TYR A 388 -4.78 2.41 35.34
N ARG A 389 -5.09 1.15 35.69
CA ARG A 389 -6.04 0.32 34.98
C ARG A 389 -7.46 0.94 35.05
N PRO A 390 -8.13 1.14 33.90
CA PRO A 390 -9.48 1.71 33.89
C PRO A 390 -10.51 0.75 34.47
N ARG A 391 -10.92 0.96 35.72
CA ARG A 391 -11.88 0.11 36.46
C ARG A 391 -13.30 0.02 35.86
N ASN A 392 -13.68 0.96 34.99
CA ASN A 392 -15.07 1.10 34.52
C ASN A 392 -15.35 0.50 33.12
N ASN A 393 -14.35 -0.08 32.44
CA ASN A 393 -14.53 -0.69 31.11
C ASN A 393 -14.29 -2.20 31.16
N SER A 394 -15.36 -2.97 31.38
CA SER A 394 -15.33 -4.45 31.41
C SER A 394 -15.04 -5.11 30.06
N ASN A 395 -15.18 -4.39 28.95
CA ASN A 395 -15.07 -4.96 27.60
C ASN A 395 -13.63 -4.98 27.02
N ASP A 396 -12.65 -4.34 27.67
CA ASP A 396 -11.28 -4.17 27.13
C ASP A 396 -10.19 -4.36 28.20
N ASP A 397 -10.51 -5.13 29.23
CA ASP A 397 -9.66 -5.20 30.41
C ASP A 397 -8.47 -6.16 30.20
N VAL A 398 -7.27 -5.61 30.20
CA VAL A 398 -6.01 -6.38 30.17
C VAL A 398 -5.69 -6.79 31.59
N SER A 399 -5.49 -8.07 31.86
CA SER A 399 -4.99 -8.52 33.17
C SER A 399 -3.47 -8.48 33.15
N PHE A 400 -2.84 -7.83 34.13
CA PHE A 400 -1.38 -7.87 34.26
C PHE A 400 -0.98 -8.92 35.29
N GLU A 401 0.01 -9.73 34.96
CA GLU A 401 0.63 -10.67 35.90
C GLU A 401 2.13 -10.40 35.91
N SER A 402 2.68 -10.00 37.06
CA SER A 402 4.09 -9.66 37.19
C SER A 402 4.86 -10.80 37.83
N HIS A 403 5.91 -11.28 37.15
CA HIS A 403 6.79 -12.36 37.61
C HIS A 403 8.18 -11.79 37.80
N ILE A 404 8.70 -11.86 39.03
CA ILE A 404 10.08 -11.47 39.34
C ILE A 404 10.86 -12.74 39.67
N TYR A 405 11.84 -13.06 38.83
CA TYR A 405 12.81 -14.11 39.09
C TYR A 405 13.98 -13.53 39.87
N PHE A 406 14.17 -13.96 41.10
CA PHE A 406 15.24 -13.49 41.96
C PHE A 406 16.42 -14.46 41.92
N ASP A 407 17.56 -14.01 41.38
CA ASP A 407 18.77 -14.81 41.29
C ASP A 407 19.56 -14.79 42.61
N ASP A 408 20.16 -15.91 42.97
CA ASP A 408 20.95 -16.12 44.19
C ASP A 408 20.24 -15.72 45.51
N ALA A 409 18.92 -15.91 45.59
CA ALA A 409 18.09 -15.48 46.72
C ALA A 409 18.47 -16.08 48.08
N PHE A 410 19.27 -17.16 48.12
CA PHE A 410 19.56 -17.92 49.33
C PHE A 410 21.05 -18.15 49.52
N LYS A 411 21.54 -17.83 50.73
CA LYS A 411 22.91 -18.07 51.17
C LYS A 411 22.98 -19.26 52.12
N ASP A 412 24.03 -20.06 51.99
CA ASP A 412 24.26 -21.18 52.89
C ASP A 412 24.80 -20.69 54.24
N VAL A 413 24.25 -21.24 55.32
CA VAL A 413 24.70 -20.92 56.68
C VAL A 413 25.97 -21.71 56.99
N LYS A 414 27.02 -21.02 57.44
CA LYS A 414 28.30 -21.66 57.80
C LYS A 414 28.08 -22.65 58.95
N GLY A 415 28.23 -23.94 58.67
CA GLY A 415 28.19 -25.01 59.67
C GLY A 415 26.83 -25.72 59.83
N SER A 416 25.81 -25.37 59.03
CA SER A 416 24.56 -26.13 58.94
C SER A 416 24.23 -26.47 57.47
N LYS A 417 23.26 -27.35 57.24
CA LYS A 417 22.69 -27.60 55.89
C LYS A 417 21.54 -26.64 55.54
N GLU A 418 21.33 -25.61 56.35
CA GLU A 418 20.22 -24.68 56.20
C GLU A 418 20.60 -23.52 55.27
N ARG A 419 19.61 -23.06 54.50
CA ARG A 419 19.77 -21.94 53.58
C ARG A 419 18.93 -20.77 54.09
N HIS A 420 19.56 -19.61 54.25
CA HIS A 420 18.90 -18.39 54.67
C HIS A 420 18.69 -17.47 53.48
N VAL A 421 17.65 -16.63 53.55
CA VAL A 421 17.40 -15.60 52.56
C VAL A 421 18.58 -14.62 52.54
N ASN A 422 18.99 -14.19 51.36
CA ASN A 422 20.08 -13.23 51.23
C ASN A 422 19.58 -11.80 51.55
N LYS A 423 20.51 -10.89 51.86
CA LYS A 423 20.18 -9.49 52.15
C LYS A 423 19.35 -8.82 51.05
N TYR A 424 19.61 -9.10 49.78
CA TYR A 424 18.89 -8.46 48.67
C TYR A 424 17.41 -8.89 48.61
N ALA A 425 17.13 -10.14 48.95
CA ALA A 425 15.77 -10.66 49.02
C ALA A 425 15.06 -10.18 50.31
N GLU A 426 15.79 -9.98 51.41
CA GLU A 426 15.27 -9.24 52.58
C GLU A 426 14.90 -7.80 52.20
N ASP A 427 15.81 -7.08 51.53
CA ASP A 427 15.59 -5.72 51.04
C ASP A 427 14.37 -5.65 50.09
N LEU A 428 14.17 -6.67 49.24
CA LEU A 428 12.98 -6.77 48.38
C LEU A 428 11.67 -6.90 49.18
N VAL A 429 11.66 -7.75 50.22
CA VAL A 429 10.48 -7.91 51.08
C VAL A 429 10.15 -6.59 51.78
N ASP A 430 11.18 -5.87 52.24
CA ASP A 430 11.01 -4.55 52.84
C ASP A 430 10.47 -3.53 51.83
N VAL A 431 10.99 -3.51 50.61
CA VAL A 431 10.46 -2.66 49.52
C VAL A 431 8.98 -2.96 49.28
N ILE A 432 8.60 -4.24 49.14
CA ILE A 432 7.20 -4.62 48.89
C ILE A 432 6.31 -4.13 50.04
N ARG A 433 6.75 -4.28 51.30
CA ARG A 433 6.03 -3.80 52.48
C ARG A 433 5.89 -2.28 52.57
N VAL A 434 6.82 -1.53 51.99
CA VAL A 434 6.74 -0.06 51.96
C VAL A 434 5.79 0.40 50.85
N VAL A 435 5.73 -0.33 49.74
CA VAL A 435 4.92 0.03 48.56
C VAL A 435 3.45 -0.43 48.68
N TYR A 436 3.20 -1.59 49.31
CA TYR A 436 1.88 -2.17 49.55
C TYR A 436 1.43 -1.95 50.99
#